data_AF-A0A858QBF6-F1
#
_entry.id   AF-A0A858QBF6-F1
#
_cell.length_a   1.000
_cell.length_b   1.000
_cell.length_c   1.000
_cell.angle_alpha   90.00
_cell.angle_beta   90.00
_cell.angle_gamma   90.00
#
_symmetry.space_group_name_H-M   'P 1'
#
loop_
_entity.id
_entity.type
_entity.pdbx_description
1 polymer ?
#
loop_
_entity_poly.entity_id
_entity_poly.type
_entity_poly.pdbx_seq_one_letter_code
_entity_poly.pdbx_strand_id
1 'polypeptide(L)'
;MIEPVDPADLRLVFAAAAAIVLGGAGYAGLFAWARLKNRRRWLVGAYVCYAALAAAVLLLARTAHLDGAWQGVVVLMLVGYLLAPHGIWHLCAASHRLERGSRAPPGD
;
A
#
# COMPACT_ATOMS: atom_id res chain seq x y z
N MET A 1 9.51 -13.12 -34.21
CA MET A 1 10.66 -13.47 -33.37
C MET A 1 10.54 -12.61 -32.12
N ILE A 2 10.52 -13.20 -30.93
CA ILE A 2 10.55 -12.44 -29.66
C ILE A 2 12.02 -12.14 -29.40
N GLU A 3 12.39 -10.87 -29.42
CA GLU A 3 13.73 -10.45 -29.02
C GLU A 3 13.93 -10.74 -27.53
N PRO A 4 15.07 -11.32 -27.12
CA PRO A 4 15.34 -11.55 -25.71
C PRO A 4 15.37 -10.21 -24.98
N VAL A 5 14.58 -10.10 -23.91
CA VAL A 5 14.59 -8.93 -23.02
C VAL A 5 15.99 -8.69 -22.50
N ASP A 6 16.46 -7.44 -22.52
CA ASP A 6 17.77 -7.09 -22.02
C ASP A 6 17.85 -7.46 -20.53
N PRO A 7 18.90 -8.18 -20.07
CA PRO A 7 19.08 -8.48 -18.66
C PRO A 7 19.10 -7.24 -17.76
N ALA A 8 19.40 -6.05 -18.29
CA ALA A 8 19.27 -4.78 -17.57
C ALA A 8 17.81 -4.46 -17.22
N ASP A 9 16.90 -4.59 -18.17
CA ASP A 9 15.47 -4.33 -17.98
C ASP A 9 14.86 -5.34 -17.01
N LEU A 10 15.28 -6.59 -17.11
CA LEU A 10 14.84 -7.65 -16.21
C LEU A 10 15.21 -7.30 -14.75
N ARG A 11 16.46 -6.91 -14.48
CA ARG A 11 16.89 -6.48 -13.13
C ARG A 11 16.09 -5.29 -12.62
N LEU A 12 15.79 -4.32 -13.49
CA LEU A 12 15.04 -3.12 -13.12
C LEU A 12 13.60 -3.45 -12.73
N VAL A 13 12.93 -4.31 -13.51
CA VAL A 13 11.58 -4.79 -13.22
C VAL A 13 11.54 -5.56 -11.89
N PHE A 14 12.50 -6.45 -11.65
CA PHE A 14 12.61 -7.17 -10.37
C PHE A 14 12.85 -6.24 -9.18
N ALA A 15 13.75 -5.26 -9.32
CA ALA A 15 14.03 -4.28 -8.28
C ALA A 15 12.81 -3.39 -7.99
N ALA A 16 12.10 -2.94 -9.02
CA ALA A 16 10.88 -2.17 -8.88
C ALA A 16 9.78 -2.99 -8.18
N ALA A 17 9.57 -4.24 -8.60
CA ALA A 17 8.61 -5.14 -7.96
C ALA A 17 8.92 -5.37 -6.46
N ALA A 18 10.19 -5.63 -6.13
CA ALA A 18 10.61 -5.78 -4.74
C ALA A 18 10.37 -4.49 -3.93
N ALA A 19 10.69 -3.32 -4.50
CA ALA A 19 10.46 -2.03 -3.87
C ALA A 19 8.96 -1.75 -3.64
N ILE A 20 8.10 -2.15 -4.59
CA ILE A 20 6.64 -2.04 -4.45
C ILE A 20 6.15 -2.89 -3.26
N VAL A 21 6.57 -4.15 -3.17
CA VAL A 21 6.16 -5.05 -2.08
C VAL A 21 6.63 -4.53 -0.73
N LEU A 22 7.91 -4.17 -0.62
CA LEU A 22 8.49 -3.66 0.63
C LEU A 22 7.89 -2.31 1.02
N GLY A 23 7.68 -1.40 0.06
CA GLY A 23 7.04 -0.12 0.30
C GLY A 23 5.58 -0.27 0.74
N GLY A 24 4.85 -1.22 0.16
CA GLY A 24 3.46 -1.50 0.50
C GLY A 24 3.30 -2.12 1.88
N ALA A 25 4.09 -3.16 2.18
CA ALA A 25 4.12 -3.77 3.50
C ALA A 25 4.60 -2.80 4.58
N GLY A 26 5.64 -2.01 4.28
CA GLY A 26 6.14 -0.95 5.15
C GLY A 26 5.09 0.12 5.42
N TYR A 27 4.41 0.61 4.38
CA TYR A 27 3.33 1.58 4.52
C TYR A 27 2.21 1.06 5.42
N ALA A 28 1.66 -0.13 5.12
CA ALA A 28 0.56 -0.72 5.90
C ALA A 28 0.98 -1.02 7.35
N GLY A 29 2.17 -1.58 7.54
CA GLY A 29 2.71 -1.92 8.86
C GLY A 29 2.97 -0.68 9.73
N LEU A 30 3.67 0.33 9.19
CA LEU A 30 3.92 1.58 9.91
C LEU A 30 2.63 2.36 10.16
N PHE A 31 1.68 2.33 9.22
CA PHE A 31 0.38 2.97 9.39
C PHE A 31 -0.39 2.35 10.57
N ALA A 32 -0.50 1.02 10.60
CA ALA A 32 -1.13 0.31 11.70
C ALA A 32 -0.40 0.60 13.03
N TRP A 33 0.93 0.51 13.04
CA TRP A 33 1.72 0.78 14.24
C TRP A 33 1.56 2.21 14.76
N ALA A 34 1.53 3.19 13.85
CA ALA A 34 1.33 4.59 14.20
C ALA A 34 -0.04 4.83 14.82
N ARG A 35 -1.08 4.13 14.33
CA ARG A 35 -2.43 4.20 14.88
C ARG A 35 -2.53 3.51 16.25
N LEU A 36 -1.84 2.38 16.47
CA LEU A 36 -1.78 1.73 17.79
C LEU A 36 -1.09 2.62 18.84
N LYS A 37 0.06 3.22 18.49
CA LYS A 37 0.86 4.02 19.44
C LYS A 37 0.42 5.49 19.53
N ASN A 38 -0.55 5.93 18.73
CA ASN A 38 -1.00 7.32 18.61
C ASN A 38 0.14 8.33 18.41
N ARG A 39 1.22 7.93 17.72
CA ARG A 39 2.41 8.77 17.49
C ARG A 39 2.46 9.25 16.05
N ARG A 40 2.28 10.56 15.85
CA ARG A 40 2.29 11.22 14.52
C ARG A 40 3.58 11.00 13.71
N ARG A 41 4.72 10.80 14.38
CA ARG A 41 6.03 10.56 13.71
C ARG A 41 6.04 9.29 12.87
N TRP A 42 5.36 8.23 13.32
CA TRP A 42 5.30 6.96 12.59
C TRP A 42 4.39 7.03 11.36
N LEU A 43 3.40 7.93 11.37
CA LEU A 43 2.61 8.22 10.17
C LEU A 43 3.46 8.84 9.07
N VAL A 44 4.42 9.72 9.41
CA VAL A 44 5.34 10.29 8.43
C VAL A 44 6.16 9.17 7.78
N GLY A 45 6.71 8.25 8.57
CA GLY A 45 7.43 7.08 8.05
C GLY A 45 6.57 6.21 7.13
N ALA A 46 5.29 5.99 7.48
CA ALA A 46 4.36 5.27 6.62
C ALA A 46 4.20 5.97 5.26
N TYR A 47 3.97 7.28 5.24
CA TYR A 47 3.84 8.03 3.97
C TYR A 47 5.14 8.09 3.16
N VAL A 48 6.30 8.05 3.82
CA VAL A 48 7.60 7.91 3.12
C VAL A 48 7.68 6.55 2.41
N CYS A 49 7.30 5.45 3.06
CA CYS A 49 7.22 4.13 2.43
C CYS A 49 6.23 4.12 1.25
N TYR A 50 5.08 4.78 1.41
CA TYR A 50 4.11 4.93 0.32
C TYR A 50 4.66 5.75 -0.85
N ALA A 51 5.39 6.84 -0.59
CA ALA A 51 6.03 7.64 -1.63
C ALA A 51 7.09 6.82 -2.41
N ALA A 52 7.87 5.99 -1.70
CA ALA A 52 8.82 5.07 -2.33
C ALA A 52 8.11 4.01 -3.20
N LEU A 53 7.00 3.43 -2.72
CA LEU A 53 6.15 2.55 -3.52
C LEU A 53 5.64 3.28 -4.78
N ALA A 54 5.12 4.49 -4.63
CA ALA A 54 4.57 5.26 -5.74
C ALA A 54 5.64 5.55 -6.80
N ALA A 55 6.85 5.92 -6.38
CA ALA A 55 7.98 6.10 -7.29
C ALA A 55 8.34 4.80 -8.04
N ALA A 56 8.36 3.65 -7.34
CA ALA A 56 8.65 2.36 -7.95
C ALA A 56 7.57 1.93 -8.96
N VAL A 57 6.29 2.15 -8.64
CA VAL A 57 5.17 1.89 -9.56
C VAL A 57 5.25 2.77 -10.80
N LEU A 58 5.54 4.08 -10.64
CA LEU A 58 5.66 4.99 -11.77
C LEU A 58 6.85 4.64 -12.66
N LEU A 59 7.97 4.22 -12.08
CA LEU A 59 9.11 3.72 -12.82
C LEU A 59 8.72 2.48 -13.64
N LEU A 60 8.06 1.50 -13.00
CA LEU A 60 7.59 0.29 -13.66
C LEU A 60 6.59 0.59 -14.79
N ALA A 61 5.67 1.53 -14.55
CA ALA A 61 4.69 1.93 -15.55
C ALA A 61 5.34 2.56 -16.78
N ARG A 62 6.39 3.37 -16.59
CA ARG A 62 7.15 3.94 -17.70
C ARG A 62 7.95 2.88 -18.46
N THR A 63 8.63 1.97 -17.76
CA THR A 63 9.41 0.90 -18.40
C THR A 63 8.52 -0.09 -19.13
N ALA A 64 7.28 -0.29 -18.66
CA ALA A 64 6.30 -1.15 -19.29
C ALA A 64 5.45 -0.44 -20.37
N HIS A 65 5.77 0.83 -20.70
CA HIS A 65 5.03 1.63 -21.69
C HIS A 65 3.51 1.64 -21.46
N LEU A 66 3.09 1.76 -20.19
CA LEU A 66 1.68 1.80 -19.81
C LEU A 66 1.10 3.18 -20.11
N ASP A 67 0.78 3.43 -21.38
CA ASP A 67 0.23 4.71 -21.86
C ASP A 67 -1.30 4.68 -22.03
N GLY A 68 -1.90 5.87 -22.13
CA GLY A 68 -3.34 6.05 -22.34
C GLY A 68 -4.17 5.52 -21.17
N ALA A 69 -5.13 4.63 -21.45
CA ALA A 69 -6.04 4.09 -20.43
C ALA A 69 -5.31 3.38 -19.28
N TRP A 70 -4.12 2.80 -19.53
CA TRP A 70 -3.33 2.12 -18.52
C TRP A 70 -2.76 3.06 -17.45
N GLN A 71 -2.50 4.33 -17.78
CA GLN A 71 -2.11 5.34 -16.79
C GLN A 71 -3.24 5.56 -15.77
N GLY A 72 -4.49 5.54 -16.23
CA GLY A 72 -5.66 5.60 -15.35
C GLY A 72 -5.70 4.43 -14.37
N VAL A 73 -5.40 3.22 -14.83
CA VAL A 73 -5.32 2.02 -13.97
C VAL A 73 -4.20 2.16 -12.94
N VAL A 74 -3.02 2.67 -13.33
CA VAL A 74 -1.90 2.92 -12.42
C VAL A 74 -2.28 3.93 -11.33
N VAL A 75 -2.91 5.04 -11.70
CA VAL A 75 -3.37 6.05 -10.74
C VAL A 75 -4.44 5.47 -9.81
N LEU A 76 -5.40 4.72 -10.35
CA LEU A 76 -6.43 4.05 -9.55
C LEU A 76 -5.81 3.06 -8.55
N MET A 77 -4.81 2.29 -8.99
CA MET A 77 -4.08 1.36 -8.15
C MET A 77 -3.36 2.09 -7.00
N LEU A 78 -2.68 3.21 -7.28
CA LEU A 78 -2.02 4.02 -6.26
C LEU A 78 -3.03 4.57 -5.25
N VAL A 79 -4.12 5.19 -5.72
CA VAL A 79 -5.18 5.71 -4.85
C VAL A 79 -5.78 4.58 -3.99
N GLY A 80 -6.05 3.42 -4.59
CA GLY A 80 -6.53 2.25 -3.86
C GLY A 80 -5.55 1.79 -2.78
N TYR A 81 -4.26 1.73 -3.10
CA TYR A 81 -3.21 1.37 -2.15
C TYR A 81 -3.09 2.37 -0.99
N LEU A 82 -3.28 3.67 -1.25
CA LEU A 82 -3.30 4.69 -0.22
C LEU A 82 -4.50 4.51 0.72
N LEU A 83 -5.67 4.20 0.18
CA LEU A 83 -6.90 4.11 0.96
C LEU A 83 -7.06 2.76 1.69
N ALA A 84 -6.40 1.70 1.21
CA ALA A 84 -6.57 0.35 1.74
C ALA A 84 -6.24 0.25 3.26
N PRO A 85 -5.10 0.72 3.77
CA PRO A 85 -4.81 0.64 5.22
C PRO A 85 -5.78 1.45 6.07
N HIS A 86 -6.32 2.54 5.53
CA HIS A 86 -7.36 3.32 6.20
C HIS A 86 -8.65 2.51 6.32
N GLY A 87 -9.12 1.92 5.22
CA GLY A 87 -10.33 1.09 5.20
C GLY A 87 -10.22 -0.11 6.14
N ILE A 88 -9.11 -0.86 6.05
CA ILE A 88 -8.85 -2.02 6.92
C ILE A 88 -8.84 -1.61 8.38
N TRP A 89 -8.18 -0.51 8.74
CA TRP A 89 -8.17 -0.01 10.10
C TRP A 89 -9.58 0.28 10.63
N HIS A 90 -10.41 0.97 9.83
CA HIS A 90 -11.79 1.29 10.22
C HIS A 90 -12.63 0.04 10.42
N LEU A 91 -12.49 -0.96 9.54
CA LEU A 91 -13.18 -2.25 9.67
C LEU A 91 -12.75 -2.98 10.94
N CYS A 92 -11.44 -3.12 11.18
CA CYS A 92 -10.92 -3.75 12.38
C CYS A 92 -11.41 -3.07 13.67
N ALA A 93 -11.36 -1.73 13.71
CA ALA A 93 -11.79 -0.97 14.88
C ALA A 93 -13.31 -1.07 15.11
N ALA A 94 -14.11 -1.09 14.03
CA ALA A 94 -15.56 -1.27 14.11
C ALA A 94 -15.93 -2.64 14.67
N SER A 95 -15.31 -3.73 14.18
CA SER A 95 -15.58 -5.09 14.66
C SER A 95 -15.31 -5.24 16.16
N HIS A 96 -14.17 -4.72 16.65
CA HIS A 96 -13.84 -4.77 18.08
C HIS A 96 -14.77 -3.92 18.96
N ARG A 97 -15.40 -2.88 18.41
CA ARG A 97 -16.44 -2.12 19.13
C ARG A 97 -17.74 -2.90 19.20
N LEU A 98 -18.13 -3.57 18.11
CA LEU A 98 -19.33 -4.41 18.06
C LEU A 98 -19.24 -5.56 19.07
N GLU A 99 -18.12 -6.28 19.08
CA GLU A 99 -17.90 -7.42 20.01
C GLU A 99 -17.97 -7.01 21.48
N ARG A 100 -17.46 -5.82 21.83
CA ARG A 100 -17.56 -5.29 23.20
C ARG A 100 -18.98 -4.92 23.59
N GLY A 101 -19.77 -4.40 22.66
CA GLY A 101 -21.20 -4.14 22.88
C GLY A 101 -22.01 -5.41 23.09
N SER A 102 -21.75 -6.46 22.31
CA SER A 102 -22.46 -7.74 22.42
C SER A 102 -22.08 -8.56 23.67
N ARG A 103 -20.93 -8.27 24.31
CA ARG A 103 -20.50 -8.91 25.56
C ARG A 103 -20.89 -8.13 26.82
N ALA A 104 -21.56 -6.98 26.70
CA ALA A 104 -22.13 -6.32 27.86
C ALA A 104 -23.12 -7.30 28.53
N PRO A 105 -23.00 -7.59 29.84
CA PRO A 105 -23.94 -8.47 30.52
C PRO A 105 -25.35 -7.89 30.35
N PRO A 106 -26.40 -8.74 30.22
CA PRO A 106 -27.77 -8.25 30.24
C PRO A 106 -27.93 -7.43 31.52
N GLY A 107 -28.29 -6.16 31.36
CA GLY A 107 -28.49 -5.26 32.49
C GLY A 107 -29.57 -5.81 33.42
N ASP A 108 -29.27 -5.80 34.71
CA ASP A 108 -30.15 -6.15 35.81
C ASP A 108 -31.42 -5.28 35.85
#